data_AF-A0A7C7JZU7-F1
#
_entry.id   AF-A0A7C7JZU7-F1
#
_cell.length_a   1.000
_cell.length_b   1.000
_cell.length_c   1.000
_cell.angle_alpha   90.00
_cell.angle_beta   90.00
_cell.angle_gamma   90.00
#
_symmetry.space_group_name_H-M   'P 1'
#
loop_
_entity.id
_entity.type
_entity.pdbx_description
1 polymer ?
#
loop_
_entity_poly.entity_id
_entity_poly.type
_entity_poly.pdbx_seq_one_letter_code
_entity_poly.pdbx_strand_id
1 'polypeptide(L)'
;MSAEKFDPFVSEWVSFSKNSKHNLIEKSLKLAQILEYPDLNISKYIEKINEIGNSLKLKIKYVKNSTYLISMLNEHVFEKYGFQGDDEDYYDPRNNFLNAVIDKKTGIPITLSIIYSEVAKYIGLDLKIVGFPGHVVVKYEEEMIIDPFYSGRLLTINDLEEILYRNFGDGVEFIPEYLNTATTDQILTRLLRNLKNAYTQSYAYVNA
;
A
#
# COMPACT_ATOMS: atom_id res chain seq x y z
N MET A 1 24.69 1.00 27.94
CA MET A 1 23.26 0.91 28.28
C MET A 1 22.77 -0.44 27.79
N SER A 2 22.52 -1.36 28.71
CA SER A 2 22.04 -2.71 28.41
C SER A 2 20.59 -2.64 27.89
N ALA A 3 20.29 -3.50 26.92
CA ALA A 3 19.03 -3.56 26.19
C ALA A 3 17.84 -4.12 27.00
N GLU A 4 17.83 -3.96 28.33
CA GLU A 4 16.78 -4.48 29.20
C GLU A 4 15.82 -3.38 29.62
N LYS A 5 14.75 -3.28 28.80
CA LYS A 5 13.40 -2.69 29.02
C LYS A 5 12.94 -1.88 27.81
N PHE A 6 13.04 -2.45 26.61
CA PHE A 6 12.09 -2.08 25.56
C PHE A 6 10.78 -2.82 25.83
N ASP A 7 9.67 -2.13 25.63
CA ASP A 7 8.33 -2.71 25.57
C ASP A 7 8.38 -4.06 24.79
N PRO A 8 7.80 -5.16 25.32
CA PRO A 8 7.77 -6.46 24.64
C PRO A 8 7.38 -6.37 23.16
N PHE A 9 6.43 -5.49 22.82
CA PHE A 9 5.96 -5.27 21.46
C PHE A 9 7.03 -4.63 20.57
N VAL A 10 7.83 -3.71 21.10
CA VAL A 10 8.92 -3.07 20.36
C VAL A 10 10.04 -4.08 20.09
N SER A 11 10.38 -4.90 21.08
CA SER A 11 11.39 -5.94 20.93
C SER A 11 10.99 -6.98 19.89
N GLU A 12 9.72 -7.41 19.93
CA GLU A 12 9.13 -8.29 18.94
C GLU A 12 9.15 -7.70 17.53
N TRP A 13 8.71 -6.44 17.37
CA TRP A 13 8.73 -5.73 16.08
C TRP A 13 10.15 -5.62 15.51
N VAL A 14 11.13 -5.24 16.33
CA VAL A 14 12.52 -5.07 15.87
C VAL A 14 13.09 -6.39 15.37
N SER A 15 12.81 -7.49 16.07
CA SER A 15 13.24 -8.83 15.66
C SER A 15 12.60 -9.25 14.33
N PHE A 16 11.29 -9.04 14.20
CA PHE A 16 10.54 -9.43 13.00
C PHE A 16 10.89 -8.57 11.77
N SER A 17 10.98 -7.25 11.93
CA SER A 17 11.20 -6.30 10.84
C SER A 17 12.62 -6.38 10.24
N LYS A 18 13.63 -6.71 11.07
CA LYS A 18 15.03 -6.88 10.62
C LYS A 18 15.28 -8.19 9.88
N ASN A 19 14.40 -9.17 10.00
CA ASN A 19 14.54 -10.42 9.25
C ASN A 19 14.28 -10.17 7.75
N SER A 20 15.32 -10.36 6.93
CA SER A 20 15.26 -10.16 5.48
C SER A 20 14.41 -11.18 4.74
N LYS A 21 14.03 -12.29 5.40
CA LYS A 21 13.10 -13.28 4.83
C LYS A 21 11.67 -12.77 4.77
N HIS A 22 11.30 -11.81 5.63
CA HIS A 22 9.96 -11.26 5.64
C HIS A 22 9.81 -10.16 4.58
N ASN A 23 8.81 -10.31 3.72
CA ASN A 23 8.47 -9.32 2.73
C ASN A 23 7.60 -8.19 3.32
N LEU A 24 7.21 -7.22 2.48
CA LEU A 24 6.42 -6.06 2.89
C LEU A 24 5.00 -6.43 3.37
N ILE A 25 4.37 -7.47 2.81
CA ILE A 25 3.07 -7.97 3.24
C ILE A 25 3.17 -8.52 4.66
N GLU A 26 4.12 -9.41 4.90
CA GLU A 26 4.36 -10.03 6.21
C GLU A 26 4.63 -8.96 7.28
N LYS A 27 5.46 -7.97 6.95
CA LYS A 27 5.76 -6.84 7.86
C LYS A 27 4.53 -5.97 8.14
N SER A 28 3.71 -5.71 7.13
CA SER A 28 2.48 -4.91 7.29
C SER A 28 1.43 -5.65 8.12
N LEU A 29 1.27 -6.96 7.92
CA LEU A 29 0.40 -7.80 8.74
C LEU A 29 0.92 -7.92 10.17
N LYS A 30 2.25 -8.01 10.36
CA LYS A 30 2.84 -8.02 11.71
C LYS A 30 2.60 -6.70 12.45
N LEU A 31 2.69 -5.56 11.77
CA LEU A 31 2.31 -4.27 12.37
C LEU A 31 0.86 -4.29 12.86
N ALA A 32 -0.07 -4.77 12.02
CA ALA A 32 -1.47 -4.88 12.41
C ALA A 32 -1.65 -5.81 13.63
N GLN A 33 -0.95 -6.94 13.65
CA GLN A 33 -1.02 -7.89 14.77
C GLN A 33 -0.55 -7.28 16.09
N ILE A 34 0.57 -6.54 16.07
CA ILE A 34 1.14 -5.93 17.27
C ILE A 34 0.28 -4.78 17.77
N LEU A 35 -0.29 -3.97 16.87
CA LEU A 35 -0.92 -2.70 17.25
C LEU A 35 -2.39 -2.80 17.60
N GLU A 36 -3.17 -3.65 16.90
CA GLU A 36 -4.64 -3.63 16.99
C GLU A 36 -5.27 -5.03 16.97
N TYR A 37 -4.64 -6.01 16.31
CA TYR A 37 -5.21 -7.35 16.08
C TYR A 37 -4.32 -8.48 16.64
N PRO A 38 -4.17 -8.63 17.98
CA PRO A 38 -3.24 -9.59 18.58
C PRO A 38 -3.46 -11.04 18.12
N ASP A 39 -4.72 -11.41 17.86
CA ASP A 39 -5.10 -12.77 17.40
C ASP A 39 -5.02 -12.94 15.87
N LEU A 40 -4.46 -11.98 15.14
CA LEU A 40 -4.36 -12.02 13.68
C LEU A 40 -3.55 -13.24 13.22
N ASN A 41 -4.17 -14.12 12.43
CA ASN A 41 -3.45 -15.18 11.74
C ASN A 41 -2.81 -14.64 10.45
N ILE A 42 -1.52 -14.29 10.53
CA ILE A 42 -0.76 -13.71 9.40
C ILE A 42 -0.78 -14.64 8.17
N SER A 43 -0.55 -15.94 8.35
CA SER A 43 -0.50 -16.93 7.25
C SER A 43 -1.80 -16.96 6.46
N LYS A 44 -2.96 -16.87 7.13
CA LYS A 44 -4.28 -16.82 6.48
C LYS A 44 -4.42 -15.62 5.53
N TYR A 45 -3.87 -14.45 5.87
CA TYR A 45 -3.97 -13.27 5.01
C TYR A 45 -2.96 -13.29 3.86
N ILE A 46 -1.79 -13.92 4.06
CA ILE A 46 -0.86 -14.21 2.97
C ILE A 46 -1.52 -15.15 1.96
N GLU A 47 -2.19 -16.21 2.41
CA GLU A 47 -2.94 -17.13 1.55
C GLU A 47 -4.01 -16.41 0.72
N LYS A 48 -4.80 -15.51 1.33
CA LYS A 48 -5.77 -14.68 0.60
C LYS A 48 -5.14 -13.88 -0.54
N ILE A 49 -3.99 -13.24 -0.31
CA ILE A 49 -3.28 -12.48 -1.37
C ILE A 49 -2.77 -13.43 -2.45
N ASN A 50 -2.24 -14.58 -2.06
CA ASN A 50 -1.77 -15.60 -2.99
C ASN A 50 -2.90 -16.14 -3.86
N GLU A 51 -4.11 -16.33 -3.31
CA GLU A 51 -5.31 -16.73 -4.07
C GLU A 51 -5.70 -15.66 -5.10
N ILE A 52 -5.67 -14.38 -4.72
CA ILE A 52 -5.91 -13.25 -5.63
C ILE A 52 -4.91 -13.31 -6.80
N GLY A 53 -3.62 -13.39 -6.50
CA GLY A 53 -2.55 -13.45 -7.49
C GLY A 53 -2.59 -14.68 -8.40
N ASN A 54 -2.75 -15.87 -7.83
CA ASN A 54 -2.84 -17.12 -8.61
C ASN A 54 -4.06 -17.13 -9.54
N SER A 55 -5.20 -16.62 -9.07
CA SER A 55 -6.39 -16.53 -9.92
C SER A 55 -6.22 -15.55 -11.09
N LEU A 56 -5.35 -14.54 -10.97
CA LEU A 56 -4.96 -13.67 -12.08
C LEU A 56 -4.03 -14.40 -13.05
N LYS A 57 -2.99 -15.06 -12.52
CA LYS A 57 -2.03 -15.82 -13.31
C LYS A 57 -2.69 -16.85 -14.22
N LEU A 58 -3.71 -17.56 -13.74
CA LEU A 58 -4.47 -18.54 -14.52
C LEU A 58 -5.26 -17.94 -15.70
N LYS A 59 -5.61 -16.64 -15.65
CA LYS A 59 -6.29 -15.95 -16.76
C LYS A 59 -5.33 -15.58 -17.89
N ILE A 60 -4.03 -15.44 -17.61
CA ILE A 60 -3.05 -14.97 -18.59
C ILE A 60 -2.46 -16.15 -19.35
N LYS A 61 -2.89 -16.32 -20.61
CA LYS A 61 -2.52 -17.48 -21.45
C LYS A 61 -1.23 -17.29 -22.27
N TYR A 62 -0.85 -16.05 -22.59
CA TYR A 62 0.30 -15.73 -23.45
C TYR A 62 1.02 -14.47 -22.96
N VAL A 63 2.31 -14.35 -23.28
CA VAL A 63 3.11 -13.13 -23.02
C VAL A 63 2.50 -11.98 -23.82
N LYS A 64 2.12 -10.93 -23.10
CA LYS A 64 1.52 -9.72 -23.66
C LYS A 64 2.28 -8.50 -23.12
N ASN A 65 2.16 -7.38 -23.81
CA ASN A 65 2.84 -6.14 -23.41
C ASN A 65 2.39 -5.67 -22.01
N SER A 66 3.21 -4.82 -21.38
CA SER A 66 2.98 -4.32 -20.02
C SER A 66 1.62 -3.61 -19.88
N THR A 67 1.21 -2.81 -20.87
CA THR A 67 -0.08 -2.12 -20.87
C THR A 67 -1.26 -3.08 -20.75
N TYR A 68 -1.26 -4.18 -21.51
CA TYR A 68 -2.29 -5.21 -21.38
C TYR A 68 -2.26 -5.87 -20.00
N LEU A 69 -1.07 -6.20 -19.48
CA LEU A 69 -0.94 -6.83 -18.17
C LEU A 69 -1.45 -5.91 -17.05
N ILE A 70 -1.18 -4.61 -17.13
CA ILE A 70 -1.69 -3.60 -16.21
C ILE A 70 -3.22 -3.50 -16.31
N SER A 71 -3.78 -3.48 -17.52
CA SER A 71 -5.24 -3.47 -17.70
C SER A 71 -5.91 -4.71 -17.09
N MET A 72 -5.33 -5.91 -17.29
CA MET A 72 -5.83 -7.14 -16.65
C MET A 72 -5.70 -7.11 -15.13
N LEU A 73 -4.62 -6.51 -14.62
CA LEU A 73 -4.40 -6.34 -13.19
C LEU A 73 -5.44 -5.38 -12.59
N ASN A 74 -5.73 -4.27 -13.25
CA ASN A 74 -6.77 -3.31 -12.85
C ASN A 74 -8.15 -3.97 -12.78
N GLU A 75 -8.59 -4.60 -13.87
CA GLU A 75 -9.88 -5.32 -13.92
C GLU A 75 -9.96 -6.36 -12.80
N HIS A 76 -8.87 -7.09 -12.56
CA HIS A 76 -8.88 -8.15 -11.57
C HIS A 76 -8.89 -7.62 -10.14
N VAL A 77 -8.05 -6.64 -9.80
CA VAL A 77 -7.96 -6.11 -8.43
C VAL A 77 -9.19 -5.26 -8.09
N PHE A 78 -9.57 -4.34 -8.96
CA PHE A 78 -10.59 -3.34 -8.66
C PHE A 78 -12.00 -3.82 -9.02
N GLU A 79 -12.21 -4.40 -10.21
CA GLU A 79 -13.56 -4.81 -10.63
C GLU A 79 -13.94 -6.18 -10.07
N LYS A 80 -13.08 -7.20 -10.22
CA LYS A 80 -13.40 -8.56 -9.77
C LYS A 80 -13.32 -8.71 -8.26
N TYR A 81 -12.25 -8.20 -7.61
CA TYR A 81 -12.06 -8.33 -6.17
C TYR A 81 -12.59 -7.15 -5.36
N GLY A 82 -13.05 -6.09 -6.04
CA GLY A 82 -13.77 -4.97 -5.42
C GLY A 82 -12.90 -4.03 -4.58
N PHE A 83 -11.57 -4.07 -4.75
CA PHE A 83 -10.72 -3.12 -4.03
C PHE A 83 -10.99 -1.70 -4.51
N GLN A 84 -10.99 -0.72 -3.61
CA GLN A 84 -11.18 0.69 -3.96
C GLN A 84 -10.56 1.64 -2.93
N GLY A 85 -10.26 2.86 -3.37
CA GLY A 85 -9.96 3.98 -2.47
C GLY A 85 -11.15 4.33 -1.58
N ASP A 86 -10.86 4.73 -0.34
CA ASP A 86 -11.86 5.19 0.61
C ASP A 86 -11.84 6.73 0.70
N ASP A 87 -12.55 7.40 -0.21
CA ASP A 87 -12.68 8.87 -0.19
C ASP A 87 -13.72 9.34 0.85
N GLU A 88 -14.70 8.49 1.19
CA GLU A 88 -15.79 8.83 2.11
C GLU A 88 -15.33 8.83 3.58
N ASP A 89 -14.55 7.81 3.98
CA ASP A 89 -14.00 7.69 5.33
C ASP A 89 -12.47 7.49 5.28
N TYR A 90 -11.80 8.41 4.61
CA TYR A 90 -10.34 8.37 4.37
C TYR A 90 -9.54 8.18 5.67
N TYR A 91 -10.01 8.78 6.77
CA TYR A 91 -9.34 8.74 8.07
C TYR A 91 -9.79 7.60 8.98
N ASP A 92 -10.61 6.65 8.51
CA ASP A 92 -10.84 5.38 9.21
C ASP A 92 -9.49 4.70 9.51
N PRO A 93 -9.10 4.50 10.78
CA PRO A 93 -7.85 3.84 11.12
C PRO A 93 -7.71 2.45 10.47
N ARG A 94 -8.83 1.75 10.23
CA ARG A 94 -8.84 0.43 9.57
C ARG A 94 -8.29 0.46 8.15
N ASN A 95 -8.34 1.61 7.45
CA ASN A 95 -7.72 1.76 6.13
C ASN A 95 -6.20 1.58 6.14
N ASN A 96 -5.55 1.67 7.31
CA ASN A 96 -4.10 1.53 7.44
C ASN A 96 -3.66 0.09 7.78
N PHE A 97 -4.59 -0.81 8.09
CA PHE A 97 -4.28 -2.18 8.48
C PHE A 97 -4.56 -3.15 7.34
N LEU A 98 -3.52 -3.84 6.86
CA LEU A 98 -3.61 -4.65 5.64
C LEU A 98 -4.64 -5.78 5.76
N ASN A 99 -4.79 -6.41 6.93
CA ASN A 99 -5.82 -7.41 7.18
C ASN A 99 -7.23 -6.83 7.02
N ALA A 100 -7.49 -5.64 7.58
CA ALA A 100 -8.78 -4.98 7.49
C ALA A 100 -9.08 -4.58 6.04
N VAL A 101 -8.11 -3.99 5.32
CA VAL A 101 -8.24 -3.64 3.90
C VAL A 101 -8.53 -4.88 3.03
N ILE A 102 -7.86 -6.01 3.29
CA ILE A 102 -8.13 -7.26 2.56
C ILE A 102 -9.58 -7.75 2.78
N ASP A 103 -10.15 -7.55 3.96
CA ASP A 103 -11.51 -8.00 4.27
C ASP A 103 -12.57 -7.02 3.79
N LYS A 104 -12.40 -5.71 4.05
CA LYS A 104 -13.38 -4.67 3.70
C LYS A 104 -13.25 -4.14 2.27
N LYS A 105 -12.14 -4.44 1.59
CA LYS A 105 -11.79 -4.00 0.23
C LYS A 105 -11.61 -2.50 0.03
N THR A 106 -11.86 -1.66 1.03
CA THR A 106 -11.50 -0.23 1.00
C THR A 106 -10.17 0.02 1.69
N GLY A 107 -9.40 0.99 1.20
CA GLY A 107 -8.09 1.34 1.76
C GLY A 107 -7.59 2.70 1.31
N ILE A 108 -6.42 3.08 1.82
CA ILE A 108 -5.72 4.32 1.45
C ILE A 108 -4.63 4.04 0.39
N PRO A 109 -4.01 5.08 -0.21
CA PRO A 109 -3.08 4.91 -1.32
C PRO A 109 -1.93 3.93 -1.02
N ILE A 110 -1.39 3.96 0.20
CA ILE A 110 -0.29 3.09 0.60
C ILE A 110 -0.70 1.62 0.70
N THR A 111 -1.85 1.30 1.30
CA THR A 111 -2.29 -0.09 1.48
C THR A 111 -2.73 -0.71 0.16
N LEU A 112 -3.39 0.07 -0.70
CA LEU A 112 -3.77 -0.39 -2.04
C LEU A 112 -2.52 -0.60 -2.92
N SER A 113 -1.52 0.27 -2.83
CA SER A 113 -0.25 0.09 -3.54
C SER A 113 0.52 -1.17 -3.09
N ILE A 114 0.47 -1.50 -1.79
CA ILE A 114 1.04 -2.73 -1.24
C ILE A 114 0.36 -3.97 -1.84
N ILE A 115 -0.98 -4.03 -1.82
CA ILE A 115 -1.73 -5.17 -2.39
C ILE A 115 -1.51 -5.27 -3.89
N TYR A 116 -1.66 -4.16 -4.59
CA TYR A 116 -1.60 -4.09 -6.05
C TYR A 116 -0.22 -4.53 -6.58
N SER A 117 0.87 -4.04 -5.98
CA SER A 117 2.23 -4.44 -6.35
C SER A 117 2.53 -5.90 -6.03
N GLU A 118 1.98 -6.47 -4.96
CA GLU A 118 2.16 -7.90 -4.64
C GLU A 118 1.44 -8.80 -5.65
N VAL A 119 0.19 -8.46 -6.00
CA VAL A 119 -0.61 -9.23 -6.98
C VAL A 119 0.04 -9.16 -8.37
N ALA A 120 0.62 -8.02 -8.74
CA ALA A 120 1.29 -7.82 -10.03
C ALA A 120 2.44 -8.82 -10.30
N LYS A 121 3.15 -9.26 -9.26
CA LYS A 121 4.26 -10.23 -9.37
C LYS A 121 3.82 -11.55 -9.99
N TYR A 122 2.56 -11.95 -9.78
CA TYR A 122 2.02 -13.21 -10.30
C TYR A 122 1.94 -13.25 -11.84
N ILE A 123 1.98 -12.09 -12.47
CA ILE A 123 1.95 -11.92 -13.92
C ILE A 123 3.25 -11.33 -14.48
N GLY A 124 4.32 -11.34 -13.68
CA GLY A 124 5.64 -10.88 -14.09
C GLY A 124 5.81 -9.35 -14.12
N LEU A 125 4.87 -8.59 -13.56
CA LEU A 125 5.03 -7.15 -13.41
C LEU A 125 5.73 -6.82 -12.09
N ASP A 126 6.89 -6.17 -12.17
CA ASP A 126 7.64 -5.70 -11.00
C ASP A 126 7.32 -4.23 -10.70
N LEU A 127 6.13 -4.00 -10.13
CA LEU A 127 5.67 -2.66 -9.76
C LEU A 127 6.40 -2.17 -8.51
N LYS A 128 7.02 -0.98 -8.61
CA LYS A 128 7.72 -0.33 -7.50
C LYS A 128 6.84 0.69 -6.82
N ILE A 129 6.68 0.59 -5.51
CA ILE A 129 5.93 1.57 -4.73
C ILE A 129 6.74 2.87 -4.62
N VAL A 130 6.07 4.00 -4.84
CA VAL A 130 6.64 5.35 -4.83
C VAL A 130 5.94 6.18 -3.76
N GLY A 131 6.73 6.74 -2.85
CA GLY A 131 6.25 7.58 -1.76
C GLY A 131 6.08 9.04 -2.19
N PHE A 132 5.28 9.32 -3.21
CA PHE A 132 5.09 10.67 -3.77
C PHE A 132 4.62 11.69 -2.69
N PRO A 133 5.01 12.97 -2.74
CA PRO A 133 4.49 13.94 -1.78
C PRO A 133 2.97 14.03 -1.84
N GLY A 134 2.30 13.95 -0.69
CA GLY A 134 0.83 13.95 -0.62
C GLY A 134 0.14 12.65 -1.04
N HIS A 135 0.80 11.72 -1.74
CA HIS A 135 0.16 10.50 -2.25
C HIS A 135 1.06 9.26 -2.28
N VAL A 136 0.52 8.07 -2.57
CA VAL A 136 1.34 6.88 -2.84
C VAL A 136 0.87 6.24 -4.13
N VAL A 137 1.81 6.03 -5.03
CA VAL A 137 1.58 5.48 -6.37
C VAL A 137 2.50 4.29 -6.58
N VAL A 138 2.35 3.59 -7.70
CA VAL A 138 3.32 2.58 -8.15
C VAL A 138 3.86 2.96 -9.51
N LYS A 139 5.10 2.56 -9.80
CA LYS A 139 5.69 2.69 -11.13
C LYS A 139 6.07 1.34 -11.71
N TYR A 140 5.82 1.16 -13.00
CA TYR A 140 6.41 0.09 -13.79
C TYR A 140 7.51 0.70 -14.65
N GLU A 141 8.73 0.22 -14.47
CA GLU A 141 9.94 0.81 -15.06
C GLU A 141 10.03 2.32 -14.71
N GLU A 142 10.51 3.17 -15.62
CA GLU A 142 10.57 4.63 -15.43
C GLU A 142 9.46 5.39 -16.18
N GLU A 143 8.57 4.69 -16.88
CA GLU A 143 7.62 5.30 -17.82
C GLU A 143 6.18 5.31 -17.34
N MET A 144 5.73 4.27 -16.63
CA MET A 144 4.32 4.10 -16.29
C MET A 144 4.08 4.33 -14.80
N ILE A 145 3.51 5.49 -14.47
CA ILE A 145 3.04 5.79 -13.11
C ILE A 145 1.56 5.44 -13.01
N ILE A 146 1.20 4.63 -12.02
CA ILE A 146 -0.13 4.06 -11.86
C ILE A 146 -0.59 4.41 -10.44
N ASP A 147 -1.87 4.78 -10.31
CA ASP A 147 -2.50 5.10 -9.04
C ASP A 147 -3.47 4.00 -8.61
N PRO A 148 -3.07 3.11 -7.68
CA PRO A 148 -3.96 2.06 -7.18
C PRO A 148 -5.12 2.59 -6.34
N PHE A 149 -5.06 3.82 -5.82
CA PHE A 149 -6.16 4.41 -5.08
C PHE A 149 -7.33 4.74 -6.02
N TYR A 150 -7.03 5.30 -7.18
CA TYR A 150 -8.02 5.54 -8.24
C TYR A 150 -8.05 4.40 -9.28
N SER A 151 -8.20 3.17 -8.79
CA SER A 151 -8.46 1.97 -9.61
C SER A 151 -7.43 1.70 -10.72
N GLY A 152 -6.16 2.02 -10.46
CA GLY A 152 -5.06 1.78 -11.39
C GLY A 152 -5.02 2.76 -12.55
N ARG A 153 -5.55 3.98 -12.36
CA ARG A 153 -5.43 5.08 -13.32
C ARG A 153 -3.96 5.33 -13.65
N LEU A 154 -3.62 5.43 -14.93
CA LEU A 154 -2.30 5.87 -15.38
C LEU A 154 -2.20 7.39 -15.19
N LEU A 155 -1.10 7.84 -14.58
CA LEU A 155 -0.85 9.25 -14.29
C LEU A 155 0.12 9.85 -15.31
N THR A 156 -0.23 11.03 -15.80
CA THR A 156 0.64 11.93 -16.57
C THR A 156 1.42 12.86 -15.64
N ILE A 157 2.39 13.59 -16.18
CA ILE A 157 3.12 14.62 -15.41
C ILE A 157 2.16 15.71 -14.88
N ASN A 158 1.19 16.13 -15.69
CA ASN A 158 0.17 17.11 -15.26
C ASN A 158 -0.66 16.57 -14.09
N ASP A 159 -0.98 15.28 -14.07
CA ASP A 159 -1.69 14.68 -12.94
C ASP A 159 -0.84 14.69 -11.66
N LEU A 160 0.47 14.44 -11.78
CA LEU A 160 1.41 14.50 -10.65
C LEU A 160 1.56 15.92 -10.11
N GLU A 161 1.68 16.91 -11.00
CA GLU A 161 1.69 18.33 -10.64
C GLU A 161 0.38 18.76 -9.96
N GLU A 162 -0.76 18.26 -10.44
CA GLU A 162 -2.05 18.52 -9.80
C GLU A 162 -2.12 17.93 -8.39
N ILE A 163 -1.59 16.72 -8.16
CA ILE A 163 -1.49 16.13 -6.82
C ILE A 163 -0.64 17.03 -5.91
N LEU A 164 0.49 17.56 -6.39
CA LEU A 164 1.32 18.48 -5.62
C LEU A 164 0.57 19.77 -5.29
N TYR A 165 -0.05 20.39 -6.29
CA TYR A 165 -0.80 21.63 -6.13
C TYR A 165 -1.94 21.48 -5.12
N ARG A 166 -2.72 20.39 -5.19
CA ARG A 166 -3.82 20.13 -4.25
C ARG A 166 -3.36 19.97 -2.80
N ASN A 167 -2.15 19.44 -2.58
CA ASN A 167 -1.62 19.18 -1.24
C ASN A 167 -0.76 20.32 -0.67
N PHE A 168 -0.11 21.12 -1.53
CA PHE A 168 0.92 22.09 -1.13
C PHE A 168 0.79 23.48 -1.78
N GLY A 169 -0.15 23.68 -2.70
CA GLY A 169 -0.29 24.91 -3.48
C GLY A 169 0.90 25.16 -4.41
N ASP A 170 1.18 26.43 -4.73
CA ASP A 170 2.29 26.84 -5.60
C ASP A 170 3.69 26.71 -4.94
N GLY A 171 3.76 26.20 -3.71
CA GLY A 171 5.00 26.13 -2.93
C GLY A 171 5.91 24.95 -3.27
N VAL A 172 5.46 24.03 -4.14
CA VAL A 172 6.19 22.81 -4.47
C VAL A 172 6.13 22.54 -5.96
N GLU A 173 7.29 22.51 -6.60
CA GLU A 173 7.45 22.11 -8.00
C GLU A 173 7.71 20.60 -8.11
N PHE A 174 7.32 20.00 -9.24
CA PHE A 174 7.63 18.60 -9.51
C PHE A 174 9.13 18.42 -9.78
N ILE A 175 9.75 17.51 -9.03
CA ILE A 175 11.11 17.04 -9.30
C ILE A 175 11.12 15.51 -9.51
N PRO A 176 11.97 14.98 -10.41
CA PRO A 176 12.01 13.53 -10.71
C PRO A 176 12.24 12.64 -9.47
N GLU A 177 12.95 13.14 -8.46
CA GLU A 177 13.27 12.41 -7.22
C GLU A 177 12.02 12.05 -6.41
N TYR A 178 10.90 12.73 -6.63
CA TYR A 178 9.62 12.35 -6.03
C TYR A 178 9.09 11.01 -6.56
N LEU A 179 9.61 10.53 -7.69
CA LEU A 179 9.32 9.22 -8.27
C LEU A 179 10.35 8.14 -7.91
N ASN A 180 11.24 8.42 -6.96
CA ASN A 180 12.14 7.41 -6.43
C ASN A 180 11.37 6.28 -5.74
N THR A 181 11.77 5.04 -6.02
CA THR A 181 11.22 3.86 -5.37
C THR A 181 11.40 3.95 -3.86
N ALA A 182 10.31 3.78 -3.12
CA ALA A 182 10.34 3.78 -1.68
C ALA A 182 10.93 2.46 -1.15
N THR A 183 11.79 2.56 -0.14
CA THR A 183 12.27 1.39 0.59
C THR A 183 11.16 0.82 1.48
N THR A 184 11.29 -0.45 1.86
CA THR A 184 10.39 -1.10 2.83
C THR A 184 10.24 -0.26 4.11
N ASP A 185 11.35 0.28 4.64
CA ASP A 185 11.33 1.08 5.88
C ASP A 185 10.61 2.43 5.69
N GLN A 186 10.78 3.06 4.52
CA GLN A 186 10.06 4.29 4.19
C GLN A 186 8.54 4.03 4.07
N ILE A 187 8.14 2.91 3.47
CA ILE A 187 6.73 2.51 3.36
C ILE A 187 6.15 2.25 4.75
N LEU A 188 6.80 1.42 5.58
CA LEU A 188 6.32 1.13 6.94
C LEU A 188 6.25 2.39 7.81
N THR A 189 7.24 3.28 7.70
CA THR A 189 7.23 4.59 8.40
C THR A 189 6.07 5.46 7.94
N ARG A 190 5.76 5.48 6.63
CA ARG A 190 4.62 6.22 6.10
C ARG A 190 3.29 5.61 6.56
N LEU A 191 3.18 4.28 6.60
CA LEU A 191 2.00 3.57 7.10
C LEU A 191 1.71 3.96 8.57
N LEU A 192 2.73 3.97 9.42
CA LEU A 192 2.60 4.40 10.83
C LEU A 192 2.24 5.89 10.97
N ARG A 193 2.80 6.77 10.13
CA ARG A 193 2.42 8.20 10.11
C ARG A 193 0.96 8.38 9.70
N ASN A 194 0.51 7.67 8.67
CA ASN A 194 -0.88 7.70 8.23
C ASN A 194 -1.82 7.19 9.33
N LEU A 195 -1.46 6.08 10.01
CA LEU A 195 -2.23 5.54 11.12
C LEU A 195 -2.35 6.53 12.29
N LYS A 196 -1.22 7.16 12.69
CA LYS A 196 -1.22 8.22 13.71
C LYS A 196 -2.19 9.35 13.33
N ASN A 197 -2.11 9.81 12.08
CA ASN A 197 -2.97 10.88 11.58
C ASN A 197 -4.44 10.46 11.57
N ALA A 198 -4.76 9.24 11.12
CA ALA A 198 -6.10 8.67 11.11
C ALA A 198 -6.72 8.66 12.52
N TYR A 199 -6.01 8.15 13.54
CA TYR A 199 -6.50 8.24 14.92
C TYR A 199 -6.69 9.68 15.37
N THR A 200 -5.73 10.57 15.09
CA THR A 200 -5.83 11.99 15.51
C THR A 200 -7.07 12.67 14.92
N GLN A 201 -7.38 12.41 13.65
CA GLN A 201 -8.56 12.97 12.98
C GLN A 201 -9.84 12.29 13.47
N SER A 202 -9.87 10.96 13.58
CA SER A 202 -11.04 10.20 14.07
C SER A 202 -11.48 10.65 15.47
N TYR A 203 -10.54 10.84 16.40
CA TYR A 203 -10.85 11.33 17.75
C TYR A 203 -11.32 12.79 17.78
N ALA A 204 -10.95 13.61 16.79
CA ALA A 204 -11.48 14.97 16.66
C ALA A 204 -12.96 14.96 16.23
N TYR A 205 -13.38 13.99 15.40
CA TYR A 205 -14.78 13.83 14.99
C TYR A 205 -15.70 13.29 16.09
N VAL A 206 -15.20 12.45 17.01
CA VAL A 206 -16.03 11.92 18.12
C VAL A 206 -16.33 12.98 19.19
N ASN A 207 -15.55 14.06 19.24
CA ASN A 207 -15.66 15.12 20.25
C ASN A 207 -16.18 16.47 19.69
N ALA A 208 -16.67 16.50 18.45
CA ALA A 208 -17.28 17.66 17.78
C ALA A 208 -18.79 17.47 17.64
#